data_AF-A0A972CP68-F1
#
_entry.id   AF-A0A972CP68-F1
#
_cell.length_a   1.000
_cell.length_b   1.000
_cell.length_c   1.000
_cell.angle_alpha   90.00
_cell.angle_beta   90.00
_cell.angle_gamma   90.00
#
_symmetry.space_group_name_H-M   'P 1'
#
loop_
_entity.id
_entity.type
_entity.pdbx_description
1 polymer ?
#
loop_
_entity_poly.entity_id
_entity_poly.type
_entity_poly.pdbx_seq_one_letter_code
_entity_poly.pdbx_strand_id
1 'polypeptide(L)'
;MMNFKRQAGFTLIEILIVVLIIGIVAALAIPNLMSARMTSWQQTCRANRSTLEAAAELYQVQSGAYPATIGAMWVGVRVGAANYDPVMTRDMDCPVVPLVAGARGPSYNINPANGVVTCNNAVAAAPGPGKHLE
;
A
#
# COMPACT_ATOMS: atom_id res chain seq x y z
N MET A 1 11.08 -43.67 45.85
CA MET A 1 9.63 -43.42 45.70
C MET A 1 9.42 -42.56 44.45
N MET A 2 8.97 -43.16 43.34
CA MET A 2 8.62 -42.38 42.14
C MET A 2 7.15 -41.94 42.23
N ASN A 3 6.93 -40.64 42.44
CA ASN A 3 5.62 -40.01 42.37
C ASN A 3 5.18 -39.91 40.89
N PHE A 4 4.17 -40.67 40.50
CA PHE A 4 3.47 -40.47 39.23
C PHE A 4 2.65 -39.18 39.31
N LYS A 5 3.20 -38.09 38.78
CA LYS A 5 2.43 -36.87 38.52
C LYS A 5 1.34 -37.21 37.49
N ARG A 6 0.07 -37.04 37.85
CA ARG A 6 -1.06 -37.17 36.93
C ARG A 6 -0.89 -36.12 35.82
N GLN A 7 -0.60 -36.58 34.60
CA GLN A 7 -0.68 -35.73 33.42
C GLN A 7 -2.15 -35.50 33.12
N ALA A 8 -2.61 -34.25 33.25
CA ALA A 8 -3.93 -33.84 32.75
C ALA A 8 -3.87 -33.82 31.22
N GLY A 9 -4.60 -34.73 30.58
CA GLY A 9 -4.70 -34.79 29.13
C GLY A 9 -5.72 -33.78 28.60
N PHE A 10 -5.39 -33.14 27.48
CA PHE A 10 -6.33 -32.36 26.67
C PHE A 10 -7.49 -33.26 26.23
N THR A 11 -8.72 -32.83 26.41
CA THR A 11 -9.86 -33.58 25.90
C THR A 11 -10.00 -33.37 24.39
N LEU A 12 -10.36 -34.41 23.63
CA LEU A 12 -10.64 -34.26 22.19
C LEU A 12 -11.76 -33.25 21.94
N ILE A 13 -12.72 -33.18 22.87
CA ILE A 13 -13.82 -32.22 22.81
C ILE A 13 -13.35 -30.77 23.01
N GLU A 14 -12.33 -30.52 23.84
CA GLU A 14 -11.74 -29.17 23.99
C GLU A 14 -11.16 -28.65 22.68
N ILE A 15 -10.43 -29.49 21.94
CA ILE A 15 -9.87 -29.05 20.67
C ILE A 15 -10.97 -28.89 19.61
N LEU A 16 -12.00 -29.74 19.64
CA LEU A 16 -13.12 -29.69 18.68
C LEU A 16 -13.92 -28.39 18.79
N ILE A 17 -14.27 -27.95 20.01
CA ILE A 17 -15.03 -26.70 20.19
C ILE A 17 -14.18 -25.46 19.84
N VAL A 18 -12.88 -25.51 20.07
CA VAL A 18 -11.97 -24.39 19.78
C VAL A 18 -11.86 -24.16 18.28
N VAL A 19 -11.64 -25.21 17.48
CA VAL A 19 -11.57 -25.06 16.02
C VAL A 19 -12.92 -24.69 15.41
N LEU A 20 -14.03 -25.12 16.01
CA LEU A 20 -15.38 -24.69 15.62
C LEU A 20 -15.56 -23.18 15.79
N ILE A 21 -15.20 -22.63 16.96
CA ILE A 21 -15.34 -21.19 17.24
C ILE A 21 -14.40 -20.38 16.35
N ILE A 22 -13.13 -20.79 16.20
CA ILE A 22 -12.17 -20.11 15.30
C ILE A 22 -12.67 -20.13 13.86
N GLY A 23 -13.29 -21.23 13.41
CA GLY A 23 -13.89 -21.34 12.07
C GLY A 23 -15.01 -20.32 11.83
N ILE A 24 -15.91 -20.14 12.80
CA ILE A 24 -17.00 -19.16 12.72
C ILE A 24 -16.44 -17.73 12.66
N VAL A 25 -15.48 -17.39 13.51
CA VAL A 25 -14.86 -16.05 13.53
C VAL A 25 -14.10 -15.78 12.23
N ALA A 26 -13.34 -16.74 11.73
CA ALA A 26 -12.57 -16.60 10.49
C ALA A 26 -13.47 -16.36 9.27
N ALA A 27 -14.61 -17.07 9.18
CA ALA A 27 -15.56 -16.92 8.08
C ALA A 27 -16.09 -15.48 7.95
N LEU A 28 -16.33 -14.79 9.06
CA LEU A 28 -16.78 -13.39 9.06
C LEU A 28 -15.63 -12.39 8.92
N ALA A 29 -14.45 -12.70 9.48
CA ALA A 29 -13.32 -11.78 9.51
C ALA A 29 -12.62 -11.63 8.15
N ILE A 30 -12.47 -12.71 7.39
CA ILE A 30 -11.73 -12.72 6.10
C ILE A 30 -12.32 -11.73 5.06
N PRO A 31 -13.63 -11.75 4.74
CA PRO A 31 -14.17 -10.84 3.72
C PRO A 31 -14.06 -9.37 4.14
N ASN A 32 -14.27 -9.08 5.42
CA ASN A 32 -14.13 -7.73 5.97
C ASN A 32 -12.68 -7.25 5.88
N LEU A 33 -11.71 -8.10 6.21
CA LEU A 33 -10.29 -7.79 6.11
C LEU A 33 -9.86 -7.50 4.66
N MET A 34 -10.38 -8.23 3.68
CA MET A 34 -10.07 -7.97 2.26
C MET A 34 -10.60 -6.62 1.81
N SER A 35 -11.83 -6.26 2.18
CA SER A 35 -12.40 -4.94 1.87
C SER A 35 -11.60 -3.82 2.54
N ALA A 36 -11.30 -3.96 3.84
CA ALA A 36 -10.51 -2.98 4.59
C ALA A 36 -9.11 -2.75 3.99
N ARG A 37 -8.46 -3.82 3.50
CA ARG A 37 -7.17 -3.71 2.78
C ARG A 37 -7.30 -2.97 1.46
N MET A 38 -8.35 -3.22 0.69
CA MET A 38 -8.57 -2.49 -0.57
C MET A 38 -8.82 -1.00 -0.33
N THR A 39 -9.63 -0.66 0.68
CA THR A 39 -9.85 0.73 1.07
C THR A 39 -8.58 1.40 1.57
N SER A 40 -7.78 0.74 2.42
CA SER A 40 -6.52 1.32 2.90
C SER A 40 -5.57 1.62 1.75
N TRP A 41 -5.48 0.73 0.77
CA TRP A 41 -4.71 0.94 -0.45
C TRP A 41 -5.17 2.15 -1.26
N GLN A 42 -6.48 2.33 -1.43
CA GLN A 42 -7.04 3.50 -2.10
C GLN A 42 -6.70 4.79 -1.34
N GLN A 43 -6.79 4.78 0.00
CA GLN A 43 -6.47 5.95 0.83
C GLN A 43 -4.99 6.31 0.76
N THR A 44 -4.10 5.33 0.87
CA THR A 44 -2.65 5.53 0.68
C THR A 44 -2.38 6.16 -0.68
N CYS A 45 -3.03 5.66 -1.74
CA CYS A 45 -2.77 6.15 -3.08
C CYS A 45 -3.27 7.59 -3.30
N ARG A 46 -4.37 7.98 -2.64
CA ARG A 46 -4.86 9.37 -2.62
C ARG A 46 -3.95 10.29 -1.82
N ALA A 47 -3.54 9.89 -0.62
CA ALA A 47 -2.65 10.67 0.23
C ALA A 47 -1.30 10.92 -0.44
N ASN A 48 -0.72 9.90 -1.06
CA ASN A 48 0.54 10.01 -1.79
C ASN A 48 0.40 10.97 -2.99
N ARG A 49 -0.71 10.89 -3.72
CA ARG A 49 -0.98 11.78 -4.86
C ARG A 49 -1.03 13.24 -4.44
N SER A 50 -1.76 13.58 -3.38
CA SER A 50 -1.82 14.96 -2.89
C SER A 50 -0.45 15.49 -2.46
N THR A 51 0.40 14.62 -1.87
CA THR A 51 1.77 14.99 -1.50
C THR A 51 2.64 15.27 -2.72
N LEU A 52 2.49 14.46 -3.78
CA LEU A 52 3.21 14.68 -5.05
C LEU A 52 2.71 15.91 -5.79
N GLU A 53 1.41 16.15 -5.84
CA GLU A 53 0.84 17.34 -6.48
C GLU A 53 1.36 18.61 -5.79
N ALA A 54 1.34 18.66 -4.46
CA ALA A 54 1.90 19.77 -3.71
C ALA A 54 3.40 19.97 -3.99
N ALA A 55 4.18 18.89 -4.05
CA ALA A 55 5.59 18.98 -4.41
C ALA A 55 5.80 19.43 -5.86
N ALA A 56 4.90 19.09 -6.79
CA ALA A 56 4.97 19.48 -8.19
C ALA A 56 4.64 20.96 -8.37
N GLU A 57 3.67 21.48 -7.61
CA GLU A 57 3.38 22.91 -7.52
C GLU A 57 4.59 23.68 -6.98
N LEU A 58 5.24 23.20 -5.93
CA LEU A 58 6.48 23.81 -5.41
C LEU A 58 7.59 23.81 -6.46
N TYR A 59 7.74 22.73 -7.23
CA TYR A 59 8.71 22.65 -8.31
C TYR A 59 8.38 23.64 -9.44
N GLN A 60 7.11 23.80 -9.79
CA GLN A 60 6.66 24.77 -10.79
C GLN A 60 6.96 26.21 -10.34
N VAL A 61 6.74 26.53 -9.06
CA VAL A 61 7.07 27.84 -8.50
C VAL A 61 8.58 28.13 -8.57
N GLN A 62 9.44 27.11 -8.39
CA GLN A 62 10.89 27.28 -8.41
C GLN A 62 11.50 27.30 -9.82
N SER A 63 11.00 26.46 -10.72
CA SER A 63 11.61 26.24 -12.05
C SER A 63 10.83 26.84 -13.22
N GLY A 64 9.61 27.32 -12.96
CA GLY A 64 8.70 27.88 -13.97
C GLY A 64 7.94 26.82 -14.80
N ALA A 65 8.18 25.54 -14.58
CA ALA A 65 7.51 24.45 -15.29
C ALA A 65 7.24 23.26 -14.36
N TYR A 66 6.21 22.47 -14.65
CA TYR A 66 6.02 21.21 -13.94
C TYR A 66 7.13 20.20 -14.33
N PRO A 67 7.49 19.29 -13.40
CA PRO A 67 8.52 18.30 -13.63
C PRO A 67 8.07 17.27 -14.69
N ALA A 68 9.00 16.84 -15.54
CA ALA A 68 8.72 15.82 -16.57
C ALA A 68 8.51 14.41 -15.97
N THR A 69 9.06 14.15 -14.78
CA THR A 69 8.91 12.89 -14.05
C THR A 69 8.90 13.16 -12.56
N ILE A 70 8.33 12.26 -11.75
CA ILE A 70 8.36 12.35 -10.29
C ILE A 70 9.82 12.40 -9.76
N GLY A 71 10.74 11.70 -10.43
CA GLY A 71 12.17 11.75 -10.08
C GLY A 71 12.83 13.10 -10.31
N ALA A 72 12.31 13.95 -11.21
CA ALA A 72 12.85 15.28 -11.47
C ALA A 72 12.53 16.29 -10.35
N MET A 73 11.55 15.99 -9.50
CA MET A 73 11.15 16.81 -8.34
C MET A 73 12.14 16.67 -7.17
N TRP A 74 12.97 15.63 -7.21
CA TRP A 74 13.92 15.34 -6.16
C TRP A 74 15.20 16.14 -6.32
N VAL A 75 15.50 16.97 -5.33
CA VAL A 75 16.85 17.50 -5.13
C VAL A 75 17.67 16.41 -4.43
N GLY A 76 18.29 15.54 -5.22
CA GLY A 76 19.19 14.51 -4.70
C GLY A 76 20.53 15.11 -4.26
N VAL A 77 20.97 14.79 -3.03
CA VAL A 77 22.40 14.86 -2.70
C VAL A 77 23.12 13.83 -3.57
N ARG A 78 24.06 14.28 -4.41
CA ARG A 78 24.87 13.38 -5.24
C ARG A 78 25.86 12.61 -4.36
N VAL A 79 25.66 11.31 -4.22
CA VAL A 79 26.66 10.37 -3.67
C VAL A 79 26.97 9.30 -4.72
N GLY A 80 27.96 9.56 -5.58
CA GLY A 80 28.53 8.57 -6.51
C GLY A 80 27.78 8.34 -7.85
N ALA A 81 28.44 7.62 -8.76
CA ALA A 81 28.11 7.48 -10.19
C ALA A 81 27.08 6.38 -10.54
N ALA A 82 26.47 5.73 -9.54
CA ALA A 82 25.29 4.90 -9.75
C ALA A 82 24.10 5.70 -9.21
N ASN A 83 23.07 5.89 -10.03
CA ASN A 83 21.82 6.54 -9.66
C ASN A 83 21.35 5.96 -8.31
N TYR A 84 21.56 6.72 -7.24
CA TYR A 84 21.10 6.37 -5.91
C TYR A 84 19.58 6.33 -6.03
N ASP A 85 19.00 5.14 -5.82
CA ASP A 85 17.56 5.01 -5.58
C ASP A 85 17.40 5.58 -4.17
N PRO A 86 16.96 6.85 -3.97
CA PRO A 86 16.80 7.34 -2.62
C PRO A 86 15.83 6.39 -1.94
N VAL A 87 16.19 5.88 -0.76
CA VAL A 87 15.35 4.95 -0.02
C VAL A 87 13.92 5.52 0.18
N MET A 88 13.78 6.85 0.10
CA MET A 88 12.50 7.58 0.11
C MET A 88 11.68 7.56 -1.20
N THR A 89 12.22 7.17 -2.37
CA THR A 89 11.41 6.92 -3.59
C THR A 89 10.80 5.53 -3.62
N ARG A 90 11.29 4.60 -2.79
CA ARG A 90 10.80 3.20 -2.78
C ARG A 90 9.62 2.96 -1.84
N ASP A 91 9.28 3.92 -0.98
CA ASP A 91 8.19 3.73 -0.02
C ASP A 91 6.87 4.33 -0.49
N MET A 92 6.91 5.27 -1.45
CA MET A 92 5.71 5.86 -2.02
C MET A 92 5.30 5.17 -3.31
N ASP A 93 5.16 3.85 -3.23
CA ASP A 93 4.55 3.04 -4.28
C ASP A 93 3.04 3.02 -4.12
N CYS A 94 2.30 3.16 -5.22
CA CYS A 94 0.87 2.90 -5.16
C CYS A 94 0.67 1.38 -5.04
N PRO A 95 -0.12 0.89 -4.07
CA PRO A 95 -0.35 -0.54 -3.90
C PRO A 95 -0.88 -1.21 -5.19
N VAL A 96 -0.11 -2.16 -5.74
CA VAL A 96 -0.53 -3.04 -6.85
C VAL A 96 -1.19 -4.30 -6.33
N VAL A 97 -2.24 -4.75 -7.04
CA VAL A 97 -2.76 -6.13 -6.92
C VAL A 97 -2.73 -6.73 -8.33
N PRO A 98 -2.13 -7.91 -8.55
CA PRO A 98 -1.37 -8.71 -7.59
C PRO A 98 0.01 -8.09 -7.33
N LEU A 99 0.55 -8.34 -6.14
CA LEU A 99 1.92 -7.98 -5.76
C LEU A 99 2.90 -8.80 -6.61
N VAL A 100 3.14 -8.39 -7.85
CA VAL A 100 4.28 -8.90 -8.60
C VAL A 100 5.52 -8.29 -7.98
N ALA A 101 6.26 -9.09 -7.21
CA ALA A 101 7.60 -8.77 -6.74
C ALA A 101 8.48 -8.47 -7.96
N GLY A 102 8.63 -7.20 -8.32
CA GLY A 102 9.36 -6.79 -9.52
C GLY A 102 8.72 -5.70 -10.37
N ALA A 103 7.55 -5.16 -10.02
CA ALA A 103 7.02 -3.93 -10.64
C ALA A 103 7.87 -2.71 -10.24
N ARG A 104 9.11 -2.63 -10.75
CA ARG A 104 10.02 -1.50 -10.55
C ARG A 104 9.77 -0.49 -11.66
N GLY A 105 8.94 0.49 -11.37
CA GLY A 105 8.70 1.70 -12.16
C GLY A 105 8.05 2.74 -11.26
N PRO A 106 8.07 4.04 -11.61
CA PRO A 106 7.35 5.04 -10.85
C PRO A 106 5.86 4.67 -10.86
N SER A 107 5.35 4.20 -9.71
CA SER A 107 3.94 3.86 -9.51
C SER A 107 3.01 5.05 -9.77
N TYR A 108 3.58 6.26 -9.76
CA TYR A 108 2.93 7.52 -10.07
C TYR A 108 3.58 8.19 -11.29
N ASN A 109 2.76 8.63 -12.24
CA ASN A 109 3.16 9.50 -13.33
C ASN A 109 2.72 10.92 -13.03
N ILE A 110 3.43 11.90 -13.59
CA ILE A 110 3.01 13.30 -13.58
C ILE A 110 2.85 13.77 -15.02
N ASN A 111 1.77 14.50 -15.28
CA ASN A 111 1.61 15.19 -16.55
C ASN A 111 2.33 16.56 -16.48
N PRO A 112 3.41 16.76 -17.26
CA PRO A 112 4.17 18.01 -17.22
C PRO A 112 3.41 19.22 -17.77
N ALA A 113 2.28 19.02 -18.46
CA ALA A 113 1.48 20.13 -18.96
C ALA A 113 0.63 20.80 -17.87
N ASN A 114 0.21 20.04 -16.85
CA ASN A 114 -0.77 20.52 -15.87
C ASN A 114 -0.49 20.07 -14.43
N GLY A 115 0.62 19.37 -14.17
CA GLY A 115 1.02 18.95 -12.82
C GLY A 115 0.19 17.81 -12.23
N VAL A 116 -0.79 17.28 -12.96
CA VAL A 116 -1.69 16.22 -12.46
C VAL A 116 -0.91 14.93 -12.25
N VAL A 117 -1.02 14.35 -11.05
CA VAL A 117 -0.36 13.10 -10.69
C VAL A 117 -1.34 11.94 -10.86
N THR A 118 -0.99 10.99 -11.73
CA THR A 118 -1.77 9.78 -11.96
C THR A 118 -1.08 8.58 -11.33
N CYS A 119 -1.88 7.61 -10.89
CA CYS A 119 -1.38 6.34 -10.43
C CYS A 119 -1.52 5.32 -11.58
N ASN A 120 -0.46 4.58 -11.88
CA ASN A 120 -0.43 3.59 -12.97
C ASN A 120 -1.06 2.23 -12.62
N ASN A 121 -1.58 2.05 -11.40
CA ASN A 121 -2.04 0.76 -10.89
C ASN A 121 -3.57 0.63 -10.86
N ALA A 122 -4.07 -0.57 -11.19
CA ALA A 122 -5.49 -0.91 -11.32
C ALA A 122 -6.32 -0.76 -10.02
N VAL A 123 -5.69 -0.72 -8.84
CA VAL A 123 -6.40 -0.52 -7.56
C VAL A 123 -6.92 0.92 -7.42
N ALA A 124 -6.24 1.90 -8.04
CA ALA A 124 -6.74 3.27 -8.11
C ALA A 124 -7.90 3.42 -9.12
N ALA A 125 -8.03 2.47 -10.06
CA ALA A 125 -9.08 2.42 -11.08
C ALA A 125 -10.27 1.55 -10.68
N ALA A 126 -10.20 0.79 -9.59
CA ALA A 126 -11.35 0.07 -9.07
C ALA A 126 -12.28 1.07 -8.36
N PRO A 127 -13.52 1.31 -8.84
CA PRO A 127 -14.49 2.05 -8.07
C PRO A 127 -14.67 1.29 -6.76
N GLY A 128 -14.33 1.93 -5.64
CA GLY A 128 -14.69 1.37 -4.33
C GLY A 128 -16.21 1.13 -4.29
N PRO A 129 -16.69 0.15 -3.52
CA PRO A 129 -18.12 0.05 -3.26
C PRO A 129 -18.52 1.30 -2.46
N GLY A 130 -19.05 2.32 -3.14
CA GLY A 130 -19.74 3.42 -2.47
C GLY A 130 -19.41 4.86 -2.85
N LYS A 131 -18.94 5.20 -4.08
CA LYS A 131 -19.05 6.58 -4.60
C LYS A 131 -19.32 6.63 -6.12
N HIS A 132 -20.44 6.05 -6.53
CA HIS A 132 -21.33 6.74 -7.45
C HIS A 132 -22.34 7.45 -6.55
N LEU A 133 -22.22 8.77 -6.40
CA LEU A 133 -23.28 9.72 -6.09
C LEU A 133 -22.57 11.08 -5.99
N GLU A 134 -22.99 11.97 -6.88
CA GLU A 134 -22.57 13.37 -7.12
C GLU A 134 -21.34 13.57 -8.02
#